data_AF-A0A9E4EJC5-F1
#
_entry.id   AF-A0A9E4EJC5-F1
#
_cell.length_a   1.000
_cell.length_b   1.000
_cell.length_c   1.000
_cell.angle_alpha   90.00
_cell.angle_beta   90.00
_cell.angle_gamma   90.00
#
_symmetry.space_group_name_H-M   'P 1'
#
loop_
_entity.id
_entity.type
_entity.pdbx_description
1 polymer ?
#
loop_
_entity_poly.entity_id
_entity_poly.type
_entity_poly.pdbx_seq_one_letter_code
_entity_poly.pdbx_strand_id
1 'polypeptide(L)'
;DALQNTRALLERRVREDRRLGFDDLLTGVHRALAAGKGLARRIRERYPWALIDEYQDTDRVQAEIFRRIYRDARLADDTGALIIVGDPKQSIYRFRSADIFAYLNTSDAVADDAKLSLARNFRSVPALTEAVNAVFDHPCPFALSGIVYDPVESAIKKSKLAIDGETVAGAGSAPLQIRYFPWVPKQLLTKRKMGDLAARLAADEIAALLKLADQGRAKLGKQPVRGSDIAVLVRKAEQGRRVARALHERHIASIEIGIENVIASREAEQLERLLWAIAKPQSPPR
;
A
#
# COMPACT_ATOMS: atom_id res chain seq x y z
N ASP A 1 22.04 27.65 -0.15
CA ASP A 1 21.90 28.71 -1.17
C ASP A 1 21.36 28.19 -2.51
N ALA A 2 22.05 27.28 -3.22
CA ALA A 2 21.57 26.78 -4.53
C ALA A 2 20.17 26.13 -4.50
N LEU A 3 19.89 25.26 -3.52
CA LEU A 3 18.57 24.62 -3.36
C LEU A 3 17.44 25.63 -3.08
N GLN A 4 17.73 26.68 -2.31
CA GLN A 4 16.76 27.74 -2.01
C GLN A 4 16.48 28.60 -3.24
N ASN A 5 17.52 28.94 -4.02
CA ASN A 5 17.35 29.66 -5.29
C ASN A 5 16.59 28.84 -6.33
N THR A 6 16.88 27.54 -6.47
CA THR A 6 16.15 26.65 -7.38
C THR A 6 14.67 26.57 -6.99
N ARG A 7 14.37 26.44 -5.70
CA ARG A 7 12.98 26.44 -5.19
C ARG A 7 12.27 27.76 -5.48
N ALA A 8 12.91 28.90 -5.23
CA ALA A 8 12.33 30.21 -5.49
C ALA A 8 12.05 30.44 -7.00
N LEU A 9 12.95 29.98 -7.88
CA LEU A 9 12.78 30.05 -9.33
C LEU A 9 11.65 29.14 -9.83
N LEU A 10 11.53 27.92 -9.28
CA LEU A 10 10.42 27.01 -9.57
C LEU A 10 9.08 27.59 -9.11
N GLU A 11 9.00 28.07 -7.87
CA GLU A 11 7.80 28.72 -7.32
C GLU A 11 7.40 29.96 -8.12
N ARG A 12 8.36 30.69 -8.71
CA ARG A 12 8.09 31.83 -9.59
C ARG A 12 7.50 31.39 -10.93
N ARG A 13 8.11 30.41 -11.60
CA ARG A 13 7.62 29.86 -12.89
C ARG A 13 6.25 29.21 -12.78
N VAL A 14 6.02 28.43 -11.73
CA VAL A 14 4.72 27.78 -11.44
C VAL A 14 3.61 28.83 -11.26
N ARG A 15 3.92 29.95 -10.57
CA ARG A 15 3.00 31.09 -10.43
C ARG A 15 2.76 31.84 -11.74
N GLU A 16 3.80 32.06 -12.54
CA GLU A 16 3.70 32.72 -13.85
C GLU A 16 2.84 31.90 -14.83
N ASP A 17 2.94 30.56 -14.79
CA ASP A 17 2.17 29.64 -15.65
C ASP A 17 0.74 29.34 -15.13
N ARG A 18 0.32 29.89 -13.97
CA ARG A 18 -0.95 29.59 -13.27
C ARG A 18 -1.23 28.09 -13.07
N ARG A 19 -0.18 27.27 -13.05
CA ARG A 19 -0.30 25.84 -12.79
C ARG A 19 -0.09 25.63 -11.31
N LEU A 20 -1.11 25.15 -10.59
CA LEU A 20 -0.95 24.72 -9.20
C LEU A 20 -0.66 23.23 -9.20
N GLY A 21 0.51 22.85 -8.66
CA GLY A 21 0.78 21.45 -8.34
C GLY A 21 -0.01 21.00 -7.12
N PHE A 22 -0.14 19.69 -6.91
CA PHE A 22 -0.81 19.14 -5.73
C PHE A 22 -0.16 19.62 -4.41
N ASP A 23 1.18 19.71 -4.36
CA ASP A 23 1.92 20.19 -3.20
C ASP A 23 1.69 21.69 -2.92
N ASP A 24 1.44 22.48 -3.98
CA ASP A 24 1.16 23.92 -3.85
C ASP A 24 -0.20 24.16 -3.20
N LEU A 25 -1.17 23.28 -3.45
CA LEU A 25 -2.49 23.33 -2.80
C LEU A 25 -2.36 23.13 -1.29
N LEU A 26 -1.65 22.08 -0.86
CA LEU A 26 -1.43 21.79 0.56
C LEU A 26 -0.62 22.90 1.22
N THR A 27 0.48 23.33 0.60
CA THR A 27 1.34 24.39 1.14
C THR A 27 0.59 25.73 1.23
N GLY A 28 -0.25 26.04 0.24
CA GLY A 28 -1.09 27.24 0.22
C GLY A 28 -2.09 27.26 1.38
N VAL A 29 -2.80 26.15 1.60
CA VAL A 29 -3.74 26.00 2.73
C VAL A 29 -3.00 26.11 4.07
N HIS A 30 -1.87 25.42 4.20
CA HIS A 30 -1.05 25.50 5.41
C HIS A 30 -0.61 26.94 5.74
N ARG A 31 -0.12 27.69 4.74
CA ARG A 31 0.25 29.12 4.91
C ARG A 31 -0.95 29.98 5.31
N ALA A 32 -2.11 29.78 4.70
CA ALA A 32 -3.31 30.54 5.02
C ALA A 32 -3.81 30.27 6.45
N LEU A 33 -3.74 29.01 6.92
CA LEU A 33 -4.06 28.62 8.30
C LEU A 33 -3.03 29.15 9.32
N ALA A 34 -1.78 29.33 8.90
CA ALA A 34 -0.75 29.92 9.74
C ALA A 34 -0.97 31.42 9.95
N ALA A 35 -1.41 32.14 8.91
CA ALA A 35 -1.60 33.59 8.93
C ALA A 35 -2.74 34.07 9.83
N GLY A 36 -3.77 33.24 10.09
CA GLY A 36 -4.87 33.66 10.95
C GLY A 36 -5.94 32.59 11.18
N LYS A 37 -6.88 32.90 12.07
CA LYS A 37 -7.92 31.99 12.54
C LYS A 37 -9.15 31.90 11.63
N GLY A 38 -9.37 32.89 10.77
CA GLY A 38 -10.59 33.03 9.99
C GLY A 38 -10.82 31.93 8.95
N LEU A 39 -9.77 31.35 8.39
CA LEU A 39 -9.91 30.19 7.50
C LEU A 39 -10.28 28.93 8.30
N ALA A 40 -9.58 28.67 9.41
CA ALA A 40 -9.86 27.53 10.27
C ALA A 40 -11.30 27.55 10.79
N ARG A 41 -11.78 28.71 11.27
CA ARG A 41 -13.17 28.87 11.74
C ARG A 41 -14.19 28.57 10.63
N ARG A 42 -14.01 29.12 9.43
CA ARG A 42 -14.91 28.85 8.29
C ARG A 42 -14.90 27.37 7.88
N ILE A 43 -13.75 26.70 7.97
CA ILE A 43 -13.67 25.26 7.72
C ILE A 43 -14.43 24.49 8.80
N ARG A 44 -14.26 24.81 10.09
CA ARG A 44 -15.01 24.17 11.20
C ARG A 44 -16.51 24.42 11.12
N GLU A 45 -16.94 25.62 10.74
CA GLU A 45 -18.37 25.94 10.54
C GLU A 45 -19.00 25.04 9.46
N ARG A 46 -18.26 24.76 8.39
CA ARG A 46 -18.72 23.89 7.30
C ARG A 46 -18.54 22.40 7.62
N TYR A 47 -17.45 22.05 8.30
CA TYR A 47 -17.03 20.69 8.61
C TYR A 47 -16.70 20.60 10.11
N PRO A 48 -17.73 20.57 10.97
CA PRO A 48 -17.52 20.53 12.42
C PRO A 48 -16.84 19.24 12.88
N TRP A 49 -16.97 18.16 12.09
CA TRP A 49 -16.32 16.87 12.35
C TRP A 49 -15.50 16.49 11.13
N ALA A 50 -14.25 16.08 11.35
CA ALA A 50 -13.39 15.47 10.34
C ALA A 50 -13.02 14.06 10.76
N LEU A 51 -13.21 13.10 9.85
CA LEU A 51 -12.73 11.73 9.98
C LEU A 51 -11.61 11.54 8.96
N ILE A 52 -10.40 11.27 9.45
CA ILE A 52 -9.24 11.01 8.60
C ILE A 52 -8.87 9.55 8.71
N ASP A 53 -9.05 8.82 7.62
CA ASP A 53 -8.62 7.43 7.47
C ASP A 53 -7.17 7.35 6.96
N GLU A 54 -6.51 6.22 7.16
CA GLU A 54 -5.12 5.96 6.77
C GLU A 54 -4.12 7.03 7.28
N TYR A 55 -4.32 7.53 8.50
CA TYR A 55 -3.53 8.66 9.02
C TYR A 55 -2.03 8.36 9.13
N GLN A 56 -1.62 7.10 9.20
CA GLN A 56 -0.21 6.70 9.21
C GLN A 56 0.55 7.04 7.91
N ASP A 57 -0.18 7.36 6.83
CA ASP A 57 0.38 7.77 5.54
C ASP A 57 0.37 9.29 5.33
N THR A 58 0.01 10.05 6.37
CA THR A 58 -0.02 11.51 6.38
C THR A 58 1.40 12.09 6.50
N ASP A 59 1.65 13.23 5.84
CA ASP A 59 2.89 13.99 6.01
C ASP A 59 2.79 15.06 7.11
N ARG A 60 3.93 15.72 7.43
CA ARG A 60 3.97 16.78 8.45
C ARG A 60 3.08 17.98 8.14
N VAL A 61 2.96 18.37 6.86
CA VAL A 61 2.18 19.53 6.43
C VAL A 61 0.70 19.25 6.62
N GLN A 62 0.25 18.06 6.21
CA GLN A 62 -1.13 17.61 6.39
C GLN A 62 -1.49 17.49 7.88
N ALA A 63 -0.63 16.88 8.70
CA ALA A 63 -0.83 16.80 10.15
C ALA A 63 -0.98 18.20 10.78
N GLU A 64 -0.14 19.15 10.38
CA GLU A 64 -0.19 20.52 10.85
C GLU A 64 -1.44 21.28 10.37
N ILE A 65 -1.91 21.03 9.15
CA ILE A 65 -3.20 21.55 8.64
C ILE A 65 -4.34 21.08 9.55
N PHE A 66 -4.45 19.78 9.82
CA PHE A 66 -5.51 19.25 10.67
C PHE A 66 -5.42 19.79 12.10
N ARG A 67 -4.20 19.88 12.65
CA ARG A 67 -3.97 20.47 13.98
C ARG A 67 -4.43 21.93 14.04
N ARG A 68 -4.12 22.73 13.02
CA ARG A 68 -4.54 24.15 12.95
C ARG A 68 -6.04 24.34 12.76
N ILE A 69 -6.72 23.39 12.13
CA ILE A 69 -8.17 23.45 11.95
C ILE A 69 -8.88 23.01 13.24
N TYR A 70 -8.51 21.86 13.82
CA TYR A 70 -9.34 21.21 14.84
C TYR A 70 -8.75 21.18 16.25
N ARG A 71 -7.45 21.44 16.41
CA ARG A 71 -6.74 21.33 17.71
C ARG A 71 -5.97 22.60 18.09
N ASP A 72 -6.29 23.72 17.45
CA ASP A 72 -5.61 24.97 17.70
C ASP A 72 -6.21 25.65 18.94
N ALA A 73 -5.43 25.75 20.02
CA ALA A 73 -5.84 26.43 21.25
C ALA A 73 -6.28 27.89 21.03
N ARG A 74 -5.87 28.49 19.90
CA ARG A 74 -6.31 29.83 19.49
C ARG A 74 -7.81 29.88 19.17
N LEU A 75 -8.44 28.77 18.85
CA LEU A 75 -9.86 28.64 18.50
C LEU A 75 -10.63 28.05 19.68
N ALA A 76 -10.53 28.68 20.87
CA ALA A 76 -11.04 28.19 22.16
C ALA A 76 -12.59 28.11 22.27
N ASP A 77 -13.23 27.53 21.26
CA ASP A 77 -14.62 27.10 21.22
C ASP A 77 -14.68 25.58 21.09
N ASP A 78 -15.65 24.93 21.75
CA ASP A 78 -15.84 23.46 21.72
C ASP A 78 -16.42 22.95 20.39
N THR A 79 -16.43 23.78 19.34
CA THR A 79 -17.13 23.53 18.08
C THR A 79 -16.24 22.78 17.08
N GLY A 80 -15.78 21.58 17.39
CA GLY A 80 -14.96 20.84 16.43
C GLY A 80 -14.40 19.51 16.93
N ALA A 81 -14.41 18.49 16.07
CA ALA A 81 -13.84 17.19 16.38
C ALA A 81 -12.99 16.65 15.22
N LEU A 82 -11.83 16.11 15.56
CA LEU A 82 -10.95 15.39 14.64
C LEU A 82 -10.85 13.94 15.10
N ILE A 83 -11.44 13.05 14.31
CA ILE A 83 -11.36 11.60 14.50
C ILE A 83 -10.31 11.09 13.53
N ILE A 84 -9.34 10.35 14.07
CA ILE A 84 -8.21 9.83 13.32
C ILE A 84 -8.28 8.31 13.39
N VAL A 85 -8.23 7.69 12.22
CA VAL A 85 -8.16 6.24 12.06
C VAL A 85 -6.87 5.93 11.32
N GLY A 86 -6.13 4.96 11.84
CA GLY A 86 -4.90 4.53 11.22
C GLY A 86 -4.25 3.39 11.98
N ASP A 87 -3.25 2.78 11.36
CA ASP A 87 -2.46 1.72 11.94
C ASP A 87 -0.96 2.01 11.70
N PRO A 88 -0.18 2.37 12.73
CA PRO A 88 1.24 2.68 12.55
C PRO A 88 2.03 1.46 12.02
N LYS A 89 1.52 0.24 12.23
CA LYS A 89 2.11 -1.01 11.71
C LYS A 89 2.05 -1.10 10.18
N GLN A 90 1.18 -0.31 9.54
CA GLN A 90 0.93 -0.33 8.09
C GLN A 90 1.56 0.86 7.35
N SER A 91 2.36 1.69 8.02
CA SER A 91 3.04 2.84 7.39
C SER A 91 4.16 2.37 6.44
N ILE A 92 3.84 2.26 5.15
CA ILE A 92 4.76 1.79 4.10
C ILE A 92 5.08 2.86 3.04
N TYR A 93 4.47 4.05 3.14
CA TYR A 93 4.57 5.12 2.14
C TYR A 93 5.64 6.19 2.43
N ARG A 94 6.70 5.87 3.19
CA ARG A 94 7.81 6.82 3.47
C ARG A 94 8.41 7.47 2.22
N PHE A 95 8.38 6.78 1.07
CA PHE A 95 8.85 7.31 -0.22
C PHE A 95 7.96 8.41 -0.82
N ARG A 96 6.75 8.61 -0.29
CA ARG A 96 5.81 9.69 -0.64
C ARG A 96 5.72 10.75 0.47
N SER A 97 6.77 10.92 1.26
CA SER A 97 6.85 11.91 2.34
C SER A 97 5.95 11.63 3.56
N ALA A 98 5.25 10.49 3.60
CA ALA A 98 4.56 10.05 4.81
C ALA A 98 5.55 10.00 5.98
N ASP A 99 5.16 10.60 7.11
CA ASP A 99 6.00 10.67 8.30
C ASP A 99 5.31 9.97 9.46
N ILE A 100 5.78 8.76 9.77
CA ILE A 100 5.31 7.99 10.92
C ILE A 100 5.47 8.77 12.24
N PHE A 101 6.44 9.67 12.36
CA PHE A 101 6.58 10.52 13.54
C PHE A 101 5.47 11.57 13.63
N ALA A 102 4.87 12.00 12.52
CA ALA A 102 3.70 12.86 12.55
C ALA A 102 2.48 12.11 13.12
N TYR A 103 2.32 10.84 12.77
CA TYR A 103 1.32 9.97 13.39
C TYR A 103 1.58 9.82 14.91
N LEU A 104 2.80 9.45 15.30
CA LEU A 104 3.16 9.23 16.71
C LEU A 104 2.97 10.49 17.54
N ASN A 105 3.47 11.64 17.08
CA ASN A 105 3.29 12.92 17.78
C ASN A 105 1.81 13.31 17.93
N THR A 106 0.98 13.03 16.92
CA THR A 106 -0.45 13.28 17.01
C THR A 106 -1.10 12.34 18.01
N SER A 107 -0.73 11.06 18.01
CA SER A 107 -1.21 10.05 18.96
C SER A 107 -0.82 10.40 20.40
N ASP A 108 0.43 10.79 20.64
CA ASP A 108 0.94 11.18 21.97
C ASP A 108 0.21 12.41 22.52
N ALA A 109 -0.23 13.31 21.64
CA ALA A 109 -0.98 14.48 22.02
C ALA A 109 -2.49 14.21 22.28
N VAL A 110 -3.01 13.03 21.96
CA VAL A 110 -4.40 12.62 22.26
C VAL A 110 -4.44 11.97 23.65
N ALA A 111 -5.46 12.31 24.45
CA ALA A 111 -5.65 11.71 25.77
C ALA A 111 -5.92 10.20 25.65
N ASP A 112 -5.43 9.41 26.61
CA ASP A 112 -5.47 7.95 26.50
C ASP A 112 -6.90 7.38 26.53
N ASP A 113 -7.84 8.04 27.20
CA ASP A 113 -9.26 7.68 27.23
C ASP A 113 -9.98 7.94 25.88
N ALA A 114 -9.39 8.77 25.01
CA ALA A 114 -9.84 9.02 23.66
C ALA A 114 -9.19 8.08 22.61
N LYS A 115 -8.23 7.23 23.02
CA LYS A 115 -7.60 6.24 22.13
C LYS A 115 -8.38 4.94 22.17
N LEU A 116 -8.83 4.47 21.01
CA LEU A 116 -9.53 3.21 20.86
C LEU A 116 -8.70 2.24 20.00
N SER A 117 -8.60 1.00 20.43
CA SER A 117 -7.96 -0.09 19.66
C SER A 117 -9.01 -1.10 19.22
N LEU A 118 -8.91 -1.56 17.98
CA LEU A 118 -9.82 -2.54 17.38
C LEU A 118 -9.17 -3.93 17.39
N ALA A 119 -9.38 -4.68 18.47
CA ALA A 119 -8.79 -6.01 18.65
C ALA A 119 -9.45 -7.13 17.80
N ARG A 120 -10.58 -6.85 17.15
CA ARG A 120 -11.32 -7.87 16.36
C ARG A 120 -11.06 -7.74 14.87
N ASN A 121 -10.52 -8.81 14.29
CA ASN A 121 -10.30 -8.96 12.86
C ASN A 121 -11.51 -9.64 12.18
N PHE A 122 -12.14 -8.95 11.24
CA PHE A 122 -13.30 -9.47 10.48
C PHE A 122 -12.94 -9.97 9.08
N ARG A 123 -11.65 -10.03 8.73
CA ARG A 123 -11.15 -10.31 7.38
C ARG A 123 -10.53 -11.71 7.24
N SER A 124 -9.90 -12.20 8.30
CA SER A 124 -9.10 -13.41 8.32
C SER A 124 -9.65 -14.43 9.30
N VAL A 125 -9.36 -15.70 9.05
CA VAL A 125 -9.78 -16.84 9.86
C VAL A 125 -8.86 -17.01 11.09
N PRO A 126 -9.31 -17.66 12.17
CA PRO A 126 -8.54 -17.78 13.41
C PRO A 126 -7.12 -18.31 13.19
N ALA A 127 -6.99 -19.41 12.43
CA ALA A 127 -5.70 -20.03 12.19
C ALA A 127 -4.70 -19.12 11.44
N LEU A 128 -5.16 -18.26 10.52
CA LEU A 128 -4.29 -17.28 9.85
C LEU A 128 -3.91 -16.15 10.81
N THR A 129 -4.88 -15.66 11.57
CA THR A 129 -4.67 -14.61 12.57
C THR A 129 -3.67 -15.05 13.63
N GLU A 130 -3.80 -16.28 14.15
CA GLU A 130 -2.86 -16.89 15.10
C GLU A 130 -1.45 -17.02 14.53
N ALA A 131 -1.33 -17.49 13.28
CA ALA A 131 -0.04 -17.59 12.61
C ALA A 131 0.63 -16.22 12.44
N VAL A 132 -0.13 -15.18 12.09
CA VAL A 132 0.38 -13.80 11.99
C VAL A 132 0.75 -13.25 13.36
N ASN A 133 -0.08 -13.47 14.38
CA ASN A 133 0.22 -13.07 15.76
C ASN A 133 1.57 -13.67 16.20
N ALA A 134 1.80 -14.97 15.94
CA ALA A 134 3.04 -15.65 16.27
C ALA A 134 4.27 -15.11 15.52
N VAL A 135 4.11 -14.66 14.27
CA VAL A 135 5.21 -14.04 13.50
C VAL A 135 5.67 -12.72 14.14
N PHE A 136 4.75 -11.95 14.71
CA PHE A 136 5.04 -10.65 15.31
C PHE A 136 5.21 -10.70 16.84
N ASP A 137 5.11 -11.88 17.46
CA ASP A 137 5.29 -12.10 18.89
C ASP A 137 6.77 -12.14 19.28
N HIS A 138 7.45 -11.00 19.13
CA HIS A 138 8.82 -10.82 19.58
C HIS A 138 9.10 -9.34 19.89
N PRO A 139 10.16 -9.01 20.66
CA PRO A 139 10.50 -7.63 20.96
C PRO A 139 10.76 -6.82 19.69
N CYS A 140 10.21 -5.60 19.64
CA CYS A 140 10.41 -4.62 18.56
C CYS A 140 10.12 -5.17 17.15
N PRO A 141 8.89 -5.66 16.87
CA PRO A 141 8.56 -6.31 15.60
C PRO A 141 8.69 -5.37 14.38
N PHE A 142 8.58 -4.06 14.60
CA PHE A 142 8.65 -3.03 13.56
C PHE A 142 9.95 -2.22 13.58
N ALA A 143 10.96 -2.64 14.35
CA ALA A 143 12.26 -1.98 14.46
C ALA A 143 12.20 -0.48 14.87
N LEU A 144 11.08 -0.03 15.46
CA LEU A 144 10.88 1.34 15.94
C LEU A 144 10.22 1.32 17.31
N SER A 145 10.82 2.01 18.29
CA SER A 145 10.24 2.23 19.60
C SER A 145 8.96 3.06 19.48
N GLY A 146 7.87 2.63 20.13
CA GLY A 146 6.56 3.29 20.08
C GLY A 146 5.56 2.63 19.12
N ILE A 147 5.99 1.65 18.31
CA ILE A 147 5.07 0.81 17.53
C ILE A 147 5.05 -0.59 18.14
N VAL A 148 3.98 -0.89 18.87
CA VAL A 148 3.73 -2.19 19.47
C VAL A 148 2.83 -3.04 18.57
N TYR A 149 2.96 -4.36 18.70
CA TYR A 149 2.04 -5.31 18.10
C TYR A 149 1.09 -5.82 19.17
N ASP A 150 -0.18 -5.40 19.10
CA ASP A 150 -1.24 -5.98 19.91
C ASP A 150 -1.85 -7.16 19.13
N PRO A 151 -1.82 -8.38 19.68
CA PRO A 151 -2.48 -9.53 19.06
C PRO A 151 -3.97 -9.26 18.84
N VAL A 152 -4.48 -9.71 17.70
CA VAL A 152 -5.91 -9.56 17.35
C VAL A 152 -6.60 -10.92 17.33
N GLU A 153 -7.91 -10.90 17.56
CA GLU A 153 -8.77 -12.08 17.51
C GLU A 153 -9.60 -12.09 16.25
N SER A 154 -9.76 -13.26 15.62
CA SER A 154 -10.65 -13.42 14.48
C SER A 154 -12.12 -13.44 14.92
N ALA A 155 -12.94 -12.57 14.34
CA ALA A 155 -14.39 -12.63 14.41
C ALA A 155 -14.98 -13.69 13.45
N ILE A 156 -14.21 -14.13 12.45
CA ILE A 156 -14.60 -15.23 11.56
C ILE A 156 -14.45 -16.56 12.31
N LYS A 157 -15.45 -17.44 12.20
CA LYS A 157 -15.45 -18.75 12.88
C LYS A 157 -14.90 -19.89 12.03
N LYS A 158 -15.09 -19.85 10.71
CA LYS A 158 -14.72 -20.94 9.80
C LYS A 158 -14.14 -20.37 8.51
N SER A 159 -13.08 -21.02 8.00
CA SER A 159 -12.55 -20.67 6.68
C SER A 159 -13.52 -21.08 5.59
N LYS A 160 -13.61 -20.23 4.56
CA LYS A 160 -14.32 -20.55 3.32
C LYS A 160 -13.44 -21.41 2.41
N LEU A 161 -12.13 -21.39 2.59
CA LEU A 161 -11.20 -22.16 1.76
C LEU A 161 -11.15 -23.60 2.27
N ALA A 162 -11.46 -24.54 1.38
CA ALA A 162 -11.35 -25.98 1.61
C ALA A 162 -10.54 -26.63 0.49
N ILE A 163 -9.62 -27.52 0.86
CA ILE A 163 -8.79 -28.32 -0.04
C ILE A 163 -8.99 -29.78 0.36
N ASP A 164 -9.31 -30.63 -0.61
CA ASP A 164 -9.59 -32.07 -0.40
C ASP A 164 -10.71 -32.37 0.60
N GLY A 165 -11.69 -31.46 0.69
CA GLY A 165 -12.80 -31.57 1.64
C GLY A 165 -12.42 -31.16 3.06
N GLU A 166 -11.14 -30.91 3.34
CA GLU A 166 -10.67 -30.35 4.59
C GLU A 166 -10.65 -28.83 4.48
N THR A 167 -11.25 -28.17 5.46
CA THR A 167 -11.09 -26.72 5.58
C THR A 167 -9.62 -26.46 5.89
N VAL A 168 -8.99 -25.41 5.33
CA VAL A 168 -7.55 -25.05 5.51
C VAL A 168 -7.21 -24.61 6.96
N ALA A 169 -7.97 -25.12 7.93
CA ALA A 169 -7.76 -25.09 9.37
C ALA A 169 -7.73 -26.50 9.98
N GLY A 170 -7.68 -27.57 9.17
CA GLY A 170 -7.59 -28.97 9.58
C GLY A 170 -6.56 -29.75 8.75
N ALA A 171 -5.73 -30.52 9.45
CA ALA A 171 -4.98 -31.70 9.02
C ALA A 171 -4.33 -31.78 7.61
N GLY A 172 -3.76 -30.70 7.06
CA GLY A 172 -2.87 -30.88 5.89
C GLY A 172 -2.41 -29.63 5.16
N SER A 173 -3.05 -28.48 5.38
CA SER A 173 -2.63 -27.21 4.79
C SER A 173 -2.67 -26.11 5.85
N ALA A 174 -1.49 -25.74 6.37
CA ALA A 174 -1.38 -24.60 7.27
C ALA A 174 -1.80 -23.31 6.52
N PRO A 175 -2.47 -22.35 7.18
CA PRO A 175 -2.91 -21.10 6.56
C PRO A 175 -1.74 -20.16 6.21
N LEU A 176 -0.63 -20.28 6.91
CA LEU A 176 0.65 -19.65 6.60
C LEU A 176 1.67 -20.74 6.31
N GLN A 177 2.28 -20.69 5.13
CA GLN A 177 3.27 -21.66 4.71
C GLN A 177 4.57 -20.96 4.33
N ILE A 178 5.67 -21.34 4.99
CA ILE A 178 7.00 -20.82 4.69
C ILE A 178 7.72 -21.86 3.83
N ARG A 179 8.11 -21.46 2.63
CA ARG A 179 8.90 -22.30 1.71
C ARG A 179 10.37 -21.99 1.84
N TYR A 180 11.13 -23.02 2.17
CA TYR A 180 12.57 -22.98 2.21
C TYR A 180 13.14 -23.61 0.94
N PHE A 181 14.20 -23.02 0.42
CA PHE A 181 15.00 -23.68 -0.59
C PHE A 181 15.95 -24.68 0.08
N PRO A 182 16.19 -25.84 -0.54
CA PRO A 182 17.31 -26.69 -0.10
C PRO A 182 18.60 -25.86 -0.14
N TRP A 183 19.48 -26.14 0.81
CA TRP A 183 20.74 -25.40 0.91
C TRP A 183 21.54 -25.52 -0.38
N VAL A 184 21.96 -24.38 -0.94
CA VAL A 184 22.85 -24.32 -2.10
C VAL A 184 24.06 -23.47 -1.72
N PRO A 185 25.29 -23.89 -2.07
CA PRO A 185 26.49 -23.10 -1.81
C PRO A 185 26.34 -21.67 -2.33
N LYS A 186 26.68 -20.68 -1.49
CA LYS A 186 26.50 -19.25 -1.78
C LYS A 186 27.21 -18.81 -3.07
N GLN A 187 28.31 -19.48 -3.43
CA GLN A 187 29.06 -19.23 -4.67
C GLN A 187 28.25 -19.56 -5.94
N LEU A 188 27.24 -20.44 -5.85
CA LEU A 188 26.43 -20.89 -6.97
C LEU A 188 25.10 -20.11 -7.12
N LEU A 189 24.73 -19.35 -6.08
CA LEU A 189 23.47 -18.60 -6.02
C LEU A 189 23.69 -17.10 -6.20
N THR A 190 23.22 -16.58 -7.33
CA THR A 190 23.04 -15.13 -7.49
C THR A 190 21.65 -14.72 -7.05
N LYS A 191 21.48 -13.45 -6.64
CA LYS A 191 20.17 -12.86 -6.34
C LYS A 191 19.18 -13.05 -7.50
N ARG A 192 19.67 -13.01 -8.74
CA ARG A 192 18.86 -13.24 -9.94
C ARG A 192 18.32 -14.67 -9.97
N LYS A 193 19.19 -15.68 -9.83
CA LYS A 193 18.79 -17.10 -9.82
C LYS A 193 17.80 -17.41 -8.69
N MET A 194 18.02 -16.85 -7.50
CA MET A 194 17.09 -17.00 -6.37
C MET A 194 15.71 -16.40 -6.68
N GLY A 195 15.68 -15.22 -7.29
CA GLY A 195 14.42 -14.58 -7.71
C GLY A 195 13.67 -15.41 -8.77
N ASP A 196 14.39 -15.99 -9.73
CA ASP A 196 13.78 -16.82 -10.78
C ASP A 196 13.25 -18.14 -10.21
N LEU A 197 13.98 -18.75 -9.27
CA LEU A 197 13.55 -19.96 -8.58
C LEU A 197 12.31 -19.72 -7.70
N ALA A 198 12.29 -18.61 -6.95
CA ALA A 198 11.11 -18.20 -6.17
C ALA A 198 9.88 -17.93 -7.05
N ALA A 199 10.08 -17.28 -8.21
CA ALA A 199 8.99 -17.05 -9.16
C ALA A 199 8.42 -18.34 -9.72
N ARG A 200 9.28 -19.32 -10.06
CA ARG A 200 8.85 -20.65 -10.51
C ARG A 200 8.08 -21.41 -9.45
N LEU A 201 8.59 -21.45 -8.21
CA LEU A 201 7.88 -22.11 -7.10
C LEU A 201 6.50 -21.49 -6.86
N ALA A 202 6.41 -20.15 -6.82
CA ALA A 202 5.12 -19.48 -6.65
C ALA A 202 4.15 -19.85 -7.79
N ALA A 203 4.63 -19.88 -9.04
CA ALA A 203 3.83 -20.28 -10.18
C ALA A 203 3.42 -21.77 -10.14
N ASP A 204 4.30 -22.67 -9.65
CA ASP A 204 4.01 -24.09 -9.46
C ASP A 204 2.93 -24.31 -8.40
N GLU A 205 2.97 -23.57 -7.28
CA GLU A 205 1.94 -23.67 -6.24
C GLU A 205 0.58 -23.17 -6.72
N ILE A 206 0.57 -22.06 -7.46
CA ILE A 206 -0.65 -21.52 -8.06
C ILE A 206 -1.23 -22.54 -9.07
N ALA A 207 -0.37 -23.11 -9.93
CA ALA A 207 -0.79 -24.13 -10.89
C ALA A 207 -1.37 -25.37 -10.19
N ALA A 208 -0.73 -25.83 -9.11
CA ALA A 208 -1.21 -26.96 -8.32
C ALA A 208 -2.57 -26.66 -7.68
N LEU A 209 -2.75 -25.46 -7.11
CA LEU A 209 -4.02 -25.05 -6.50
C LEU A 209 -5.14 -24.94 -7.53
N LEU A 210 -4.89 -24.36 -8.70
CA LEU A 210 -5.86 -24.25 -9.78
C LEU A 210 -6.23 -25.64 -10.36
N LYS A 211 -5.25 -26.54 -10.50
CA LYS A 211 -5.52 -27.92 -10.91
C LYS A 211 -6.41 -28.66 -9.90
N LEU A 212 -6.21 -28.43 -8.60
CA LEU A 212 -7.11 -28.96 -7.57
C LEU A 212 -8.50 -28.33 -7.67
N ALA A 213 -8.59 -27.05 -8.01
CA ALA A 213 -9.88 -26.37 -8.21
C ALA A 213 -10.65 -26.95 -9.39
N ASP A 214 -9.99 -27.21 -10.52
CA ASP A 214 -10.57 -27.84 -11.71
C ASP A 214 -11.09 -29.27 -11.40
N GLN A 215 -10.43 -29.97 -10.48
CA GLN A 215 -10.87 -31.28 -9.97
C GLN A 215 -12.00 -31.19 -8.93
N GLY A 216 -12.47 -29.99 -8.60
CA GLY A 216 -13.47 -29.76 -7.55
C GLY A 216 -12.95 -30.04 -6.13
N ARG A 217 -11.63 -30.11 -5.96
CA ARG A 217 -10.94 -30.43 -4.70
C ARG A 217 -10.51 -29.18 -3.94
N ALA A 218 -10.29 -28.04 -4.61
CA ALA A 218 -10.07 -26.75 -3.97
C ALA A 218 -11.27 -25.81 -4.19
N LYS A 219 -11.91 -25.38 -3.11
CA LYS A 219 -13.11 -24.53 -3.14
C LYS A 219 -13.00 -23.35 -2.18
N LEU A 220 -13.53 -22.21 -2.61
CA LEU A 220 -13.82 -21.07 -1.77
C LEU A 220 -15.35 -20.97 -1.58
N GLY A 221 -15.82 -21.45 -0.42
CA GLY A 221 -17.23 -21.65 -0.15
C GLY A 221 -17.81 -22.74 -1.04
N LYS A 222 -18.71 -22.37 -1.94
CA LYS A 222 -19.33 -23.31 -2.90
C LYS A 222 -18.66 -23.32 -4.27
N GLN A 223 -17.80 -22.34 -4.55
CA GLN A 223 -17.19 -22.17 -5.86
C GLN A 223 -15.78 -22.77 -5.89
N PRO A 224 -15.33 -23.36 -7.00
CA PRO A 224 -13.92 -23.66 -7.19
C PRO A 224 -13.07 -22.40 -7.05
N VAL A 225 -11.86 -22.52 -6.51
CA VAL A 225 -10.89 -21.41 -6.47
C VAL A 225 -10.58 -20.96 -7.90
N ARG A 226 -10.56 -19.65 -8.12
CA ARG A 226 -10.25 -19.04 -9.43
C ARG A 226 -8.96 -18.23 -9.35
N GLY A 227 -8.40 -17.91 -10.51
CA GLY A 227 -7.25 -17.00 -10.58
C GLY A 227 -7.50 -15.63 -9.93
N SER A 228 -8.76 -15.15 -9.92
CA SER A 228 -9.17 -13.91 -9.25
C SER A 228 -9.07 -13.96 -7.72
N ASP A 229 -9.00 -15.16 -7.13
CA ASP A 229 -8.89 -15.36 -5.68
C ASP A 229 -7.42 -15.39 -5.21
N ILE A 230 -6.47 -15.30 -6.15
CA ILE A 230 -5.03 -15.45 -5.91
C ILE A 230 -4.35 -14.10 -6.17
N ALA A 231 -3.59 -13.62 -5.19
CA ALA A 231 -2.75 -12.44 -5.32
C ALA A 231 -1.29 -12.79 -5.02
N VAL A 232 -0.37 -12.26 -5.83
CA VAL A 232 1.08 -12.38 -5.59
C VAL A 232 1.62 -11.01 -5.19
N LEU A 233 2.04 -10.88 -3.94
CA LEU A 233 2.62 -9.66 -3.41
C LEU A 233 4.13 -9.65 -3.64
N VAL A 234 4.63 -8.58 -4.27
CA VAL A 234 6.05 -8.39 -4.58
C VAL A 234 6.51 -6.99 -4.15
N ARG A 235 7.80 -6.84 -3.85
CA ARG A 235 8.38 -5.55 -3.46
C ARG A 235 8.73 -4.66 -4.65
N LYS A 236 9.07 -5.27 -5.80
CA LYS A 236 9.47 -4.56 -7.02
C LYS A 236 8.70 -5.10 -8.22
N ALA A 237 8.34 -4.21 -9.15
CA ALA A 237 7.69 -4.59 -10.41
C ALA A 237 8.45 -5.68 -11.20
N GLU A 238 9.79 -5.64 -11.18
CA GLU A 238 10.62 -6.68 -11.82
C GLU A 238 10.36 -8.08 -11.25
N GLN A 239 10.09 -8.20 -9.95
CA GLN A 239 9.75 -9.49 -9.33
C GLN A 239 8.36 -9.97 -9.80
N GLY A 240 7.41 -9.05 -9.94
CA GLY A 240 6.07 -9.32 -10.50
C GLY A 240 6.17 -9.89 -11.91
N ARG A 241 6.92 -9.22 -12.80
CA ARG A 241 7.18 -9.70 -14.17
C ARG A 241 7.80 -11.09 -14.23
N ARG A 242 8.67 -11.44 -13.27
CA ARG A 242 9.26 -12.79 -13.20
C ARG A 242 8.21 -13.84 -12.87
N VAL A 243 7.32 -13.55 -11.93
CA VAL A 243 6.21 -14.46 -11.57
C VAL A 243 5.21 -14.55 -12.73
N ALA A 244 4.83 -13.42 -13.34
CA ALA A 244 3.93 -13.39 -14.48
C ALA A 244 4.46 -14.22 -15.66
N ARG A 245 5.77 -14.13 -15.95
CA ARG A 245 6.43 -14.99 -16.94
C ARG A 245 6.33 -16.47 -16.56
N ALA A 246 6.64 -16.83 -15.31
CA ALA A 246 6.57 -18.20 -14.85
C ALA A 246 5.13 -18.77 -14.88
N LEU A 247 4.12 -17.94 -14.63
CA LEU A 247 2.70 -18.29 -14.80
C LEU A 247 2.34 -18.48 -16.28
N HIS A 248 2.81 -17.57 -17.14
CA HIS A 248 2.60 -17.66 -18.59
C HIS A 248 3.21 -18.94 -19.19
N GLU A 249 4.41 -19.33 -18.76
CA GLU A 249 5.05 -20.61 -19.13
C GLU A 249 4.21 -21.84 -18.74
N ARG A 250 3.28 -21.70 -17.79
CA ARG A 250 2.33 -22.73 -17.34
C ARG A 250 0.92 -22.53 -17.90
N HIS A 251 0.75 -21.62 -18.87
CA HIS A 251 -0.54 -21.24 -19.46
C HIS A 251 -1.54 -20.65 -18.47
N ILE A 252 -1.06 -20.01 -17.40
CA ILE A 252 -1.92 -19.33 -16.42
C ILE A 252 -1.91 -17.83 -16.71
N ALA A 253 -3.08 -17.27 -16.94
CA ALA A 253 -3.25 -15.83 -17.12
C ALA A 253 -2.96 -15.07 -15.82
N SER A 254 -2.28 -13.94 -15.92
CA SER A 254 -2.01 -13.04 -14.80
C SER A 254 -2.16 -11.58 -15.23
N ILE A 255 -2.51 -10.72 -14.29
CA ILE A 255 -2.64 -9.27 -14.50
C ILE A 255 -1.61 -8.59 -13.59
N GLU A 256 -0.71 -7.82 -14.19
CA GLU A 256 0.23 -6.98 -13.45
C GLU A 256 -0.42 -5.63 -13.19
N ILE A 257 -0.73 -5.32 -11.93
CA ILE A 257 -1.20 -4.00 -11.53
C ILE A 257 0.03 -3.09 -11.42
N GLY A 258 0.37 -2.43 -12.52
CA GLY A 258 1.53 -1.55 -12.63
C GLY A 258 1.26 -0.30 -13.47
N ILE A 259 1.95 0.79 -13.16
CA ILE A 259 1.97 2.02 -13.96
C ILE A 259 2.99 1.81 -15.09
N GLU A 260 2.73 0.85 -15.98
CA GLU A 260 3.56 0.74 -17.16
C GLU A 260 3.28 1.93 -18.07
N ASN A 261 4.36 2.57 -18.55
CA ASN A 261 4.22 3.69 -19.46
C ASN A 261 3.80 3.14 -20.81
N VAL A 262 2.52 3.32 -21.16
CA VAL A 262 1.97 2.93 -22.47
C VAL A 262 2.80 3.51 -23.62
N ILE A 263 3.42 4.68 -23.43
CA ILE A 263 4.27 5.34 -24.44
C ILE A 263 5.57 4.57 -24.71
N ALA A 264 6.05 3.77 -23.74
CA ALA A 264 7.25 2.93 -23.91
C ALA A 264 6.94 1.56 -24.55
N SER A 265 5.69 1.31 -24.92
CA SER A 265 5.29 0.07 -25.59
C SER A 265 5.75 0.05 -27.05
N ARG A 266 5.89 -1.16 -27.60
CA ARG A 266 6.21 -1.35 -29.02
C ARG A 266 5.10 -0.79 -29.91
N GLU A 267 3.85 -0.90 -29.46
CA GLU A 267 2.67 -0.39 -30.14
C GLU A 267 2.70 1.15 -30.21
N ALA A 268 3.11 1.81 -29.13
CA ALA A 268 3.28 3.27 -29.12
C ALA A 268 4.42 3.72 -30.04
N GLU A 269 5.54 3.00 -30.07
CA GLU A 269 6.64 3.26 -31.02
C GLU A 269 6.16 3.14 -32.48
N GLN A 270 5.38 2.10 -32.78
CA GLN A 270 4.80 1.91 -34.12
C GLN A 270 3.81 3.04 -34.48
N LEU A 271 2.97 3.45 -33.53
CA LEU A 271 2.03 4.54 -33.72
C LEU A 271 2.75 5.89 -33.90
N GLU A 272 3.80 6.16 -33.13
CA GLU A 272 4.64 7.34 -33.28
C GLU A 272 5.24 7.40 -34.69
N ARG A 273 5.82 6.29 -35.17
CA ARG A 273 6.39 6.21 -36.52
C ARG A 273 5.34 6.48 -37.59
N LEU A 274 4.12 5.98 -37.43
CA LEU A 274 3.01 6.24 -38.36
C LEU A 274 2.60 7.72 -38.34
N LEU A 275 2.38 8.30 -37.16
CA LEU A 275 2.02 9.71 -37.00
C LEU A 275 3.11 10.63 -37.56
N TRP A 276 4.37 10.27 -37.37
CA TRP A 276 5.51 11.01 -37.89
C TRP A 276 5.61 10.93 -39.41
N ALA A 277 5.36 9.77 -40.01
CA ALA A 277 5.30 9.61 -41.46
C ALA A 277 4.17 10.46 -42.08
N ILE A 278 3.02 10.58 -41.40
CA ILE A 278 1.91 11.45 -41.83
C ILE A 278 2.29 12.93 -41.70
N ALA A 279 2.89 13.33 -40.58
CA ALA A 279 3.22 14.73 -40.29
C ALA A 279 4.43 15.24 -41.09
N LYS A 280 5.40 14.36 -41.40
CA LYS A 280 6.66 14.70 -42.08
C LYS A 280 7.04 13.63 -43.12
N PRO A 281 6.26 13.47 -44.20
CA PRO A 281 6.44 12.39 -45.18
C PRO A 281 7.75 12.43 -45.95
N GLN A 282 8.45 13.57 -45.97
CA GLN A 282 9.72 13.75 -46.68
C GLN A 282 10.97 13.57 -45.80
N SER A 283 10.78 13.37 -44.50
CA SER A 283 11.90 13.22 -43.56
C SER A 283 12.20 11.73 -43.35
N PRO A 284 13.47 11.30 -43.27
CA PRO A 284 13.81 9.90 -43.03
C PRO A 284 13.49 9.50 -41.58
N PRO A 285 12.99 8.28 -41.32
CA PRO A 285 12.58 7.85 -39.98
C PRO A 285 13.73 7.92 -38.97
N ARG A 286 13.40 8.30 -37.73
CA ARG A 286 14.31 8.26 -36.56
C ARG A 286 14.37 6.87 -35.96
#